data_AF-A0A2M6VAU8-F1
#
_entry.id   AF-A0A2M6VAU8-F1
#
_cell.length_a   1.000
_cell.length_b   1.000
_cell.length_c   1.000
_cell.angle_alpha   90.00
_cell.angle_beta   90.00
_cell.angle_gamma   90.00
#
_symmetry.space_group_name_H-M   'P 1'
#
loop_
_entity.id
_entity.type
_entity.pdbx_description
1 polymer ?
#
loop_
_entity_poly.entity_id
_entity_poly.type
_entity_poly.pdbx_seq_one_letter_code
_entity_poly.pdbx_strand_id
1 'polypeptide(L)'
;MKHEESAREAVSAKKTMSGPEVHRVNFGSVGSALNKVVQTLPNQRLWLLIDEWSEVPIDLQPLLADLLRRAVFPIKGVTVKIAAIEQRSRLFTPDSSVGNIGLELGADLSTALNLDDFMVFDNDEEKAVSFFRTLVLKHVQVALEAESMSAPMSEISFISQGFTQTNAFDEAVRACEGVPRDVIHILSHAAQKANDELISVGDVRTAAQQWYQASKDTAVSSHVKAKSLLTWIVDKVIKERQTKAFLLEVGTRDDLIDFLYDARVLHVLRKSMSAQDEPGKRFHVYGIDYGCYVDLIKTNRAPRGFLDLGINTPSISIIVPRTDFRSIRRCVLNLRDFYGQVEVTSGSGTN
;
A
#
# COMPACT_ATOMS: atom_id res chain seq x y z
N MET A 1 61.80 -36.14 -25.20
CA MET A 1 61.70 -37.46 -24.52
C MET A 1 60.28 -37.57 -23.96
N LYS A 2 59.73 -38.79 -23.79
CA LYS A 2 58.27 -39.00 -23.70
C LYS A 2 57.59 -38.32 -22.50
N HIS A 3 56.33 -37.90 -22.71
CA HIS A 3 55.35 -37.71 -21.64
C HIS A 3 55.07 -39.05 -20.95
N GLU A 4 54.90 -39.03 -19.63
CA GLU A 4 54.14 -40.03 -18.90
C GLU A 4 53.02 -39.33 -18.13
N GLU A 5 51.81 -39.50 -18.63
CA GLU A 5 50.59 -38.91 -18.11
C GLU A 5 49.98 -39.90 -17.11
N SER A 6 50.13 -39.62 -15.80
CA SER A 6 49.57 -40.48 -14.76
C SER A 6 48.04 -40.33 -14.73
N ALA A 7 47.36 -41.20 -15.46
CA ALA A 7 45.91 -41.28 -15.49
C ALA A 7 45.34 -41.51 -14.08
N ARG A 8 44.61 -40.52 -13.57
CA ARG A 8 43.76 -40.68 -12.38
C ARG A 8 42.44 -41.29 -12.82
N GLU A 9 42.25 -42.58 -12.52
CA GLU A 9 40.97 -43.25 -12.73
C GLU A 9 39.87 -42.57 -11.91
N ALA A 10 38.94 -41.92 -12.60
CA ALA A 10 37.72 -41.40 -11.98
C ALA A 10 36.78 -42.57 -11.69
N VAL A 11 36.87 -43.15 -10.49
CA VAL A 11 35.97 -44.19 -10.01
C VAL A 11 34.54 -43.63 -9.93
N SER A 12 33.76 -43.85 -10.99
CA SER A 12 32.35 -43.49 -11.07
C SER A 12 31.52 -44.40 -10.17
N ALA A 13 31.47 -44.07 -8.88
CA ALA A 13 30.66 -44.77 -7.89
C ALA A 13 29.16 -44.52 -8.18
N LYS A 14 28.52 -45.46 -8.89
CA LYS A 14 27.08 -45.43 -9.19
C LYS A 14 26.27 -45.56 -7.90
N LYS A 15 25.89 -44.43 -7.31
CA LYS A 15 25.14 -44.35 -6.05
C LYS A 15 23.63 -44.52 -6.31
N THR A 16 23.12 -45.72 -6.11
CA THR A 16 21.67 -45.99 -6.12
C THR A 16 21.06 -45.48 -4.81
N MET A 17 20.06 -44.61 -4.88
CA MET A 17 19.28 -44.14 -3.73
C MET A 17 17.82 -44.55 -3.92
N SER A 18 17.18 -45.05 -2.85
CA SER A 18 15.78 -45.46 -2.84
C SER A 18 15.09 -45.01 -1.56
N GLY A 19 13.95 -44.34 -1.68
CA GLY A 19 13.16 -43.80 -0.58
C GLY A 19 12.37 -42.57 -1.03
N PRO A 20 11.46 -42.05 -0.20
CA PRO A 20 10.80 -40.77 -0.47
C PRO A 20 11.82 -39.63 -0.46
N GLU A 21 11.83 -38.81 -1.51
CA GLU A 21 12.66 -37.61 -1.54
C GLU A 21 12.06 -36.54 -0.62
N VAL A 22 12.87 -36.02 0.30
CA VAL A 22 12.48 -34.94 1.22
C VAL A 22 13.49 -33.82 1.10
N HIS A 23 13.07 -32.71 0.48
CA HIS A 23 13.87 -31.50 0.42
C HIS A 23 13.96 -30.87 1.81
N ARG A 24 15.18 -30.51 2.23
CA ARG A 24 15.45 -29.85 3.51
C ARG A 24 16.48 -28.75 3.33
N VAL A 25 16.27 -27.62 3.99
CA VAL A 25 17.23 -26.51 4.03
C VAL A 25 18.01 -26.56 5.33
N ASN A 26 19.34 -26.65 5.26
CA ASN A 26 20.19 -26.60 6.45
C ASN A 26 20.57 -25.14 6.75
N PHE A 27 19.92 -24.55 7.75
CA PHE A 27 20.13 -23.15 8.12
C PHE A 27 21.58 -22.81 8.50
N GLY A 28 22.30 -23.73 9.15
CA GLY A 28 23.72 -23.55 9.48
C GLY A 28 24.62 -23.53 8.26
N SER A 29 24.33 -24.36 7.25
CA SER A 29 25.04 -24.33 5.96
C SER A 29 24.76 -23.05 5.18
N VAL A 30 23.50 -22.59 5.14
CA VAL A 30 23.10 -21.32 4.52
C VAL A 30 23.80 -20.14 5.20
N GLY A 31 23.73 -20.04 6.52
CA GLY A 31 24.37 -18.96 7.28
C GLY A 31 25.89 -18.96 7.16
N SER A 32 26.54 -20.14 7.15
CA SER A 32 28.00 -20.26 6.93
C SER A 32 28.41 -19.80 5.53
N ALA A 33 27.64 -20.17 4.49
CA ALA A 33 27.89 -19.73 3.13
C ALA A 33 27.69 -18.21 2.98
N LEU A 34 26.59 -17.68 3.49
CA LEU A 34 26.28 -16.25 3.41
C LEU A 34 27.29 -15.40 4.21
N ASN A 35 27.72 -15.85 5.39
CA ASN A 35 28.76 -15.16 6.16
C ASN A 35 30.08 -15.06 5.39
N LYS A 36 30.47 -16.10 4.64
CA LYS A 36 31.67 -16.04 3.77
C LYS A 36 31.50 -15.01 2.66
N VAL A 37 30.32 -14.90 2.05
CA VAL A 37 30.02 -13.84 1.07
C VAL A 37 30.17 -12.47 1.71
N VAL A 38 29.54 -12.23 2.86
CA VAL A 38 29.61 -10.94 3.58
C VAL A 38 31.06 -10.56 3.92
N GLN A 39 31.89 -11.50 4.33
CA GLN A 39 33.32 -11.26 4.61
C GLN A 39 34.13 -10.81 3.37
N THR A 40 33.67 -11.11 2.15
CA THR A 40 34.30 -10.65 0.90
C THR A 40 33.78 -9.30 0.38
N LEU A 41 32.68 -8.77 0.95
CA LEU A 41 32.10 -7.51 0.50
C LEU A 41 32.86 -6.29 1.05
N PRO A 42 32.88 -5.16 0.31
CA PRO A 42 33.40 -3.89 0.82
C PRO A 42 32.77 -3.53 2.17
N ASN A 43 33.61 -3.15 3.15
CA ASN A 43 33.21 -2.86 4.53
C ASN A 43 32.49 -4.01 5.27
N GLN A 44 32.51 -5.23 4.74
CA GLN A 44 31.78 -6.40 5.26
C GLN A 44 30.29 -6.13 5.48
N ARG A 45 29.65 -5.37 4.58
CA ARG A 45 28.22 -5.03 4.67
C ARG A 45 27.41 -5.64 3.54
N LEU A 46 26.22 -6.13 3.89
CA LEU A 46 25.21 -6.61 2.94
C LEU A 46 23.85 -6.03 3.33
N TRP A 47 23.15 -5.44 2.38
CA TRP A 47 21.75 -5.05 2.54
C TRP A 47 20.88 -6.02 1.76
N LEU A 48 20.00 -6.72 2.46
CA LEU A 48 18.99 -7.61 1.88
C LEU A 48 17.65 -6.88 1.93
N LEU A 49 17.21 -6.39 0.78
CA LEU A 49 15.91 -5.75 0.62
C LEU A 49 14.97 -6.79 0.01
N ILE A 50 13.99 -7.24 0.78
CA ILE A 50 12.95 -8.17 0.33
C ILE A 50 11.70 -7.34 0.07
N ASP A 51 11.36 -7.20 -1.21
CA ASP A 51 10.11 -6.58 -1.65
C ASP A 51 9.02 -7.65 -1.83
N GLU A 52 7.76 -7.24 -1.84
CA GLU A 52 6.59 -8.10 -2.11
C GLU A 52 6.53 -9.40 -1.27
N TRP A 53 6.76 -9.32 0.05
CA TRP A 53 6.71 -10.48 0.96
C TRP A 53 5.40 -11.30 0.85
N SER A 54 4.30 -10.61 0.58
CA SER A 54 2.95 -11.18 0.40
C SER A 54 2.79 -12.12 -0.79
N GLU A 55 3.74 -12.16 -1.73
CA GLU A 55 3.75 -13.10 -2.85
C GLU A 55 4.30 -14.48 -2.47
N VAL A 56 4.97 -14.59 -1.31
CA VAL A 56 5.29 -15.90 -0.71
C VAL A 56 3.99 -16.51 -0.18
N PRO A 57 3.65 -17.78 -0.51
CA PRO A 57 2.44 -18.43 -0.01
C PRO A 57 2.35 -18.35 1.52
N ILE A 58 1.15 -18.06 2.05
CA ILE A 58 0.94 -17.70 3.45
C ILE A 58 1.45 -18.77 4.45
N ASP A 59 1.44 -20.04 4.05
CA ASP A 59 1.95 -21.19 4.83
C ASP A 59 3.48 -21.34 4.78
N LEU A 60 4.14 -20.75 3.78
CA LEU A 60 5.60 -20.74 3.66
C LEU A 60 6.24 -19.49 4.28
N GLN A 61 5.49 -18.40 4.44
CA GLN A 61 5.99 -17.16 5.04
C GLN A 61 6.63 -17.36 6.44
N PRO A 62 6.02 -18.07 7.41
CA PRO A 62 6.66 -18.31 8.72
C PRO A 62 7.96 -19.12 8.60
N LEU A 63 8.04 -20.06 7.65
CA LEU A 63 9.23 -20.90 7.43
C LEU A 63 10.38 -20.08 6.82
N LEU A 64 10.08 -19.18 5.88
CA LEU A 64 11.05 -18.25 5.31
C LEU A 64 11.51 -17.23 6.36
N ALA A 65 10.60 -16.71 7.18
CA ALA A 65 10.90 -15.84 8.30
C ALA A 65 11.85 -16.51 9.31
N ASP A 66 11.61 -17.79 9.66
CA ASP A 66 12.47 -18.54 10.58
C ASP A 66 13.87 -18.80 9.99
N LEU A 67 13.96 -19.05 8.68
CA LEU A 67 15.24 -19.14 7.97
C LEU A 67 16.01 -17.82 8.02
N LEU A 68 15.35 -16.67 7.81
CA LEU A 68 15.99 -15.35 7.93
C LEU A 68 16.49 -15.12 9.36
N ARG A 69 15.64 -15.37 10.36
CA ARG A 69 15.96 -15.22 11.79
C ARG A 69 17.17 -16.05 12.21
N ARG A 70 17.26 -17.31 11.77
CA ARG A 70 18.28 -18.27 12.22
C ARG A 70 19.55 -18.30 11.37
N ALA A 71 19.45 -18.03 10.06
CA ALA A 71 20.58 -18.14 9.14
C ALA A 71 21.16 -16.79 8.69
N VAL A 72 20.35 -15.72 8.65
CA VAL A 72 20.74 -14.43 8.06
C VAL A 72 21.01 -13.37 9.12
N PHE A 73 20.08 -13.18 10.06
CA PHE A 73 20.17 -12.12 11.08
C PHE A 73 21.41 -12.23 12.01
N PRO A 74 21.93 -13.44 12.36
CA PRO A 74 23.13 -13.54 13.19
C PRO A 74 24.43 -13.09 12.50
N ILE A 75 24.42 -12.82 11.19
CA ILE A 75 25.61 -12.45 10.42
C ILE A 75 25.89 -10.95 10.61
N LYS A 76 27.04 -10.64 11.21
CA LYS A 76 27.49 -9.26 11.42
C LYS A 76 27.61 -8.52 10.08
N GLY A 77 27.12 -7.28 10.04
CA GLY A 77 27.15 -6.43 8.85
C GLY A 77 26.00 -6.65 7.86
N VAL A 78 25.13 -7.64 8.09
CA VAL A 78 23.88 -7.78 7.35
C VAL A 78 22.83 -6.82 7.90
N THR A 79 22.06 -6.19 7.01
CA THR A 79 20.83 -5.47 7.35
C THR A 79 19.72 -5.99 6.44
N VAL A 80 18.62 -6.47 7.04
CA VAL A 80 17.45 -6.94 6.28
C VAL A 80 16.33 -5.91 6.41
N LYS A 81 15.70 -5.56 5.29
CA LYS A 81 14.41 -4.86 5.27
C LYS A 81 13.42 -5.71 4.50
N ILE A 82 12.20 -5.82 5.04
CA ILE A 82 11.10 -6.58 4.44
C ILE A 82 9.97 -5.58 4.19
N ALA A 83 9.57 -5.41 2.94
CA ALA A 83 8.33 -4.74 2.58
C ALA A 83 7.22 -5.79 2.52
N ALA A 84 6.12 -5.53 3.23
CA ALA A 84 5.08 -6.51 3.48
C ALA A 84 3.73 -5.79 3.67
N ILE A 85 2.69 -6.30 3.01
CA ILE A 85 1.30 -5.84 3.23
C ILE A 85 0.79 -6.52 4.50
N GLU A 86 0.41 -5.75 5.53
CA GLU A 86 0.10 -6.24 6.89
C GLU A 86 -0.92 -7.40 6.87
N GLN A 87 -2.04 -7.26 6.16
CA GLN A 87 -3.10 -8.28 6.11
C GLN A 87 -2.74 -9.52 5.28
N ARG A 88 -1.84 -9.39 4.30
CA ARG A 88 -1.37 -10.50 3.44
C ARG A 88 -0.09 -11.17 3.97
N SER A 89 0.31 -10.86 5.22
CA SER A 89 1.60 -11.27 5.78
C SER A 89 1.48 -11.99 7.13
N ARG A 90 1.93 -13.25 7.19
CA ARG A 90 2.07 -14.04 8.41
C ARG A 90 3.55 -14.36 8.66
N LEU A 91 4.21 -13.48 9.41
CA LEU A 91 5.63 -13.62 9.77
C LEU A 91 5.89 -14.65 10.88
N PHE A 92 4.87 -15.02 11.66
CA PHE A 92 4.99 -15.81 12.87
C PHE A 92 3.92 -16.91 12.93
N THR A 93 4.26 -18.07 13.50
CA THR A 93 3.31 -19.12 13.86
C THR A 93 3.77 -19.82 15.15
N PRO A 94 2.95 -19.83 16.21
CA PRO A 94 3.27 -20.57 17.42
C PRO A 94 3.08 -22.07 17.17
N ASP A 95 4.10 -22.88 17.48
CA ASP A 95 4.03 -24.34 17.44
C ASP A 95 4.36 -24.90 18.83
N SER A 96 3.48 -25.73 19.38
CA SER A 96 3.60 -26.28 20.72
C SER A 96 4.58 -27.46 20.84
N SER A 97 5.04 -28.00 19.70
CA SER A 97 5.92 -29.17 19.61
C SER A 97 7.36 -28.82 19.22
N VAL A 98 7.56 -27.82 18.35
CA VAL A 98 8.88 -27.37 17.87
C VAL A 98 9.28 -25.99 18.44
N GLY A 99 8.35 -25.32 19.11
CA GLY A 99 8.48 -23.92 19.54
C GLY A 99 8.19 -22.93 18.41
N ASN A 100 8.10 -21.65 18.76
CA ASN A 100 7.71 -20.57 17.83
C ASN A 100 8.54 -20.57 16.53
N ILE A 101 7.83 -20.57 15.40
CA ILE A 101 8.38 -20.53 14.04
C ILE A 101 8.17 -19.14 13.46
N GLY A 102 9.22 -18.53 12.91
CA GLY A 102 9.13 -17.28 12.18
C GLY A 102 9.85 -16.12 12.86
N LEU A 103 9.26 -14.92 12.78
CA LEU A 103 9.77 -13.65 13.29
C LEU A 103 8.70 -12.97 14.15
N GLU A 104 9.01 -12.73 15.43
CA GLU A 104 8.11 -12.03 16.35
C GLU A 104 8.29 -10.50 16.26
N LEU A 105 7.21 -9.78 15.94
CA LEU A 105 7.22 -8.32 15.83
C LEU A 105 7.45 -7.69 17.21
N GLY A 106 8.38 -6.74 17.28
CA GLY A 106 8.81 -6.09 18.52
C GLY A 106 9.92 -6.83 19.28
N ALA A 107 10.10 -8.13 19.06
CA ALA A 107 11.17 -8.93 19.66
C ALA A 107 12.32 -9.21 18.68
N ASP A 108 12.03 -9.81 17.53
CA ASP A 108 13.01 -10.08 16.45
C ASP A 108 13.13 -8.92 15.45
N LEU A 109 12.06 -8.14 15.29
CA LEU A 109 11.96 -7.05 14.31
C LEU A 109 11.47 -5.75 14.95
N SER A 110 12.15 -4.64 14.68
CA SER A 110 11.58 -3.31 14.90
C SER A 110 10.56 -2.99 13.82
N THR A 111 9.31 -2.71 14.22
CA THR A 111 8.26 -2.19 13.34
C THR A 111 8.56 -0.73 13.00
N ALA A 112 9.51 -0.51 12.09
CA ALA A 112 10.21 0.76 11.97
C ALA A 112 9.40 1.88 11.29
N LEU A 113 8.64 1.57 10.24
CA LEU A 113 7.90 2.54 9.43
C LEU A 113 6.65 1.90 8.81
N ASN A 114 5.51 2.57 8.91
CA ASN A 114 4.38 2.37 8.03
C ASN A 114 4.49 3.38 6.87
N LEU A 115 4.43 2.92 5.62
CA LEU A 115 4.56 3.79 4.44
C LEU A 115 3.28 4.60 4.19
N ASP A 116 2.11 4.02 4.49
CA ASP A 116 0.82 4.67 4.32
C ASP A 116 0.73 5.91 5.22
N ASP A 117 1.19 5.82 6.47
CA ASP A 117 1.22 6.95 7.41
C ASP A 117 2.14 8.10 6.93
N PHE A 118 3.15 7.84 6.09
CA PHE A 118 4.14 8.83 5.68
C PHE A 118 3.86 9.53 4.35
N MET A 119 3.16 8.88 3.41
CA MET A 119 2.94 9.41 2.05
C MET A 119 1.50 9.84 1.74
N VAL A 120 0.53 9.55 2.62
CA VAL A 120 -0.87 9.95 2.44
C VAL A 120 -1.07 11.46 2.61
N PHE A 121 -1.69 12.08 1.61
CA PHE A 121 -1.95 13.53 1.52
C PHE A 121 -2.68 14.12 2.74
N ASP A 122 -3.59 13.36 3.36
CA ASP A 122 -4.36 13.81 4.53
C ASP A 122 -3.51 13.92 5.82
N ASN A 123 -2.36 13.25 5.91
CA ASN A 123 -1.52 13.32 7.11
C ASN A 123 -0.64 14.57 7.12
N ASP A 124 -0.03 14.90 5.97
CA ASP A 124 0.85 16.05 5.81
C ASP A 124 0.89 16.49 4.34
N GLU A 125 -0.02 17.40 3.97
CA GLU A 125 -0.18 17.91 2.60
C GLU A 125 1.12 18.51 2.07
N GLU A 126 1.83 19.33 2.86
CA GLU A 126 3.08 19.98 2.43
C GLU A 126 4.19 18.97 2.13
N LYS A 127 4.41 17.98 3.02
CA LYS A 127 5.40 16.93 2.78
C LYS A 127 5.04 16.02 1.63
N ALA A 128 3.77 15.59 1.53
CA ALA A 128 3.31 14.76 0.43
C ALA A 128 3.52 15.49 -0.90
N VAL A 129 2.96 16.70 -1.03
CA VAL A 129 3.06 17.50 -2.26
C VAL A 129 4.52 17.78 -2.63
N SER A 130 5.39 18.13 -1.68
CA SER A 130 6.83 18.33 -1.96
C SER A 130 7.51 17.04 -2.43
N PHE A 131 7.28 15.90 -1.76
CA PHE A 131 7.82 14.60 -2.18
C PHE A 131 7.39 14.24 -3.61
N PHE A 132 6.10 14.39 -3.92
CA PHE A 132 5.55 14.06 -5.23
C PHE A 132 6.02 15.04 -6.31
N ARG A 133 6.16 16.34 -6.02
CA ARG A 133 6.75 17.32 -6.96
C ARG A 133 8.20 16.95 -7.29
N THR A 134 9.04 16.69 -6.29
CA THR A 134 10.42 16.22 -6.50
C THR A 134 10.46 14.90 -7.29
N LEU A 135 9.57 13.95 -6.98
CA LEU A 135 9.49 12.65 -7.66
C LEU A 135 9.19 12.81 -9.15
N VAL A 136 8.13 13.53 -9.50
CA VAL A 136 7.68 13.70 -10.89
C VAL A 136 8.67 14.59 -11.66
N LEU A 137 9.18 15.65 -11.05
CA LEU A 137 10.23 16.51 -11.65
C LEU A 137 11.42 15.67 -12.13
N LYS A 138 11.93 14.76 -11.30
CA LYS A 138 13.07 13.89 -11.66
C LYS A 138 12.76 12.96 -12.83
N HIS A 139 11.55 12.40 -12.90
CA HIS A 139 11.14 11.57 -14.04
C HIS A 139 11.05 12.39 -15.33
N VAL A 140 10.48 13.59 -15.26
CA VAL A 140 10.39 14.52 -16.40
C VAL A 140 11.77 14.99 -16.85
N GLN A 141 12.69 15.28 -15.93
CA GLN A 141 14.08 15.63 -16.24
C GLN A 141 14.77 14.51 -17.03
N VAL A 142 14.76 13.28 -16.52
CA VAL A 142 15.38 12.12 -17.20
C VAL A 142 14.74 11.85 -18.57
N ALA A 143 13.43 11.99 -18.70
CA ALA A 143 12.74 11.79 -19.97
C ALA A 143 13.09 12.87 -21.02
N LEU A 144 13.11 14.14 -20.63
CA LEU A 144 13.47 15.24 -21.54
C LEU A 144 14.96 15.23 -21.90
N GLU A 145 15.84 14.87 -20.95
CA GLU A 145 17.28 14.69 -21.23
C GLU A 145 17.53 13.58 -22.25
N ALA A 146 16.78 12.47 -22.19
CA ALA A 146 16.87 11.38 -23.17
C ALA A 146 16.46 11.82 -24.59
N GLU A 147 15.44 12.68 -24.71
CA GLU A 147 14.99 13.30 -25.96
C GLU A 147 15.81 14.55 -26.36
N SER A 148 16.90 14.87 -25.65
CA SER A 148 17.73 16.07 -25.86
C SER A 148 16.96 17.40 -25.78
N MET A 149 15.87 17.44 -25.01
CA MET A 149 15.04 18.62 -24.77
C MET A 149 15.44 19.35 -23.48
N SER A 150 15.10 20.64 -23.39
CA SER A 150 15.37 21.44 -22.19
C SER A 150 14.45 21.04 -21.03
N ALA A 151 15.02 20.43 -19.99
CA ALA A 151 14.29 20.05 -18.79
C ALA A 151 14.06 21.24 -17.81
N PRO A 152 12.96 21.24 -17.04
CA PRO A 152 12.75 22.22 -15.97
C PRO A 152 13.75 22.00 -14.83
N MET A 153 14.40 23.07 -14.37
CA MET A 153 15.46 23.01 -13.36
C MET A 153 14.96 23.08 -11.89
N SER A 154 13.67 23.35 -11.68
CA SER A 154 13.07 23.50 -10.35
C SER A 154 11.60 23.09 -10.32
N GLU A 155 11.07 22.78 -9.14
CA GLU A 155 9.65 22.45 -8.96
C GLU A 155 8.73 23.59 -9.42
N ILE A 156 9.10 24.84 -9.15
CA ILE A 156 8.35 26.03 -9.58
C ILE A 156 8.28 26.09 -11.11
N SER A 157 9.42 25.89 -11.78
CA SER A 157 9.50 25.84 -13.25
C SER A 157 8.61 24.75 -13.81
N PHE A 158 8.71 23.53 -13.26
CA PHE A 158 7.90 22.39 -13.67
C PHE A 158 6.38 22.63 -13.51
N ILE A 159 5.94 23.12 -12.36
CA ILE A 159 4.51 23.43 -12.14
C ILE A 159 4.03 24.49 -13.13
N SER A 160 4.81 25.57 -13.35
CA SER A 160 4.45 26.66 -14.27
C SER A 160 4.41 26.26 -15.76
N GLN A 161 5.16 25.23 -16.14
CA GLN A 161 5.27 24.76 -17.53
C GLN A 161 4.38 23.56 -17.84
N GLY A 162 3.96 22.78 -16.83
CA GLY A 162 3.13 21.58 -17.01
C GLY A 162 1.65 21.76 -16.64
N PHE A 163 1.31 22.75 -15.81
CA PHE A 163 -0.02 22.84 -15.18
C PHE A 163 -0.62 24.24 -15.29
N THR A 164 -1.95 24.31 -15.46
CA THR A 164 -2.66 25.59 -15.54
C THR A 164 -2.58 26.38 -14.24
N GLN A 165 -2.45 25.69 -13.11
CA GLN A 165 -2.40 26.26 -11.75
C GLN A 165 -1.91 25.21 -10.74
N THR A 166 -1.37 25.65 -9.60
CA THR A 166 -0.77 24.77 -8.58
C THR A 166 -1.70 23.65 -8.10
N ASN A 167 -2.98 23.96 -7.88
CA ASN A 167 -3.96 22.99 -7.34
C ASN A 167 -4.25 21.81 -8.29
N ALA A 168 -3.86 21.88 -9.57
CA ALA A 168 -3.99 20.75 -10.50
C ALA A 168 -3.01 19.64 -10.14
N PHE A 169 -1.78 19.99 -9.77
CA PHE A 169 -0.82 19.01 -9.25
C PHE A 169 -1.25 18.48 -7.89
N ASP A 170 -1.71 19.35 -7.00
CA ASP A 170 -2.11 18.97 -5.64
C ASP A 170 -3.33 18.02 -5.66
N GLU A 171 -4.25 18.20 -6.62
CA GLU A 171 -5.34 17.24 -6.87
C GLU A 171 -4.84 15.89 -7.41
N ALA A 172 -3.73 15.85 -8.16
CA ALA A 172 -3.13 14.59 -8.62
C ALA A 172 -2.47 13.82 -7.46
N VAL A 173 -1.82 14.55 -6.53
CA VAL A 173 -1.27 13.95 -5.29
C VAL A 173 -2.38 13.44 -4.38
N ARG A 174 -3.50 14.17 -4.28
CA ARG A 174 -4.70 13.69 -3.58
C ARG A 174 -5.26 12.43 -4.24
N ALA A 175 -5.39 12.43 -5.57
CA ALA A 175 -5.98 11.33 -6.33
C ALA A 175 -5.14 10.05 -6.34
N CYS A 176 -3.84 10.12 -6.06
CA CYS A 176 -2.99 8.94 -5.95
C CYS A 176 -2.96 8.32 -4.55
N GLU A 177 -3.64 8.92 -3.55
CA GLU A 177 -3.73 8.43 -2.15
C GLU A 177 -2.37 7.95 -1.57
N GLY A 178 -1.29 8.69 -1.86
CA GLY A 178 0.06 8.37 -1.38
C GLY A 178 0.83 7.31 -2.18
N VAL A 179 0.32 6.81 -3.32
CA VAL A 179 0.98 5.80 -4.16
C VAL A 179 1.80 6.43 -5.32
N PRO A 180 3.15 6.31 -5.32
CA PRO A 180 4.04 6.81 -6.39
C PRO A 180 3.72 6.33 -7.81
N ARG A 181 3.24 5.10 -7.95
CA ARG A 181 2.87 4.53 -9.26
C ARG A 181 1.60 5.17 -9.81
N ASP A 182 0.60 5.37 -8.96
CA ASP A 182 -0.70 5.90 -9.37
C ASP A 182 -0.59 7.36 -9.83
N VAL A 183 0.24 8.21 -9.19
CA VAL A 183 0.43 9.60 -9.67
C VAL A 183 1.05 9.66 -11.07
N ILE A 184 1.99 8.75 -11.39
CA ILE A 184 2.65 8.71 -12.70
C ILE A 184 1.64 8.34 -13.79
N HIS A 185 0.77 7.35 -13.54
CA HIS A 185 -0.29 6.99 -14.47
C HIS A 185 -1.36 8.08 -14.61
N ILE A 186 -1.82 8.66 -13.51
CA ILE A 186 -2.80 9.76 -13.51
C ILE A 186 -2.26 10.96 -14.31
N LEU A 187 -1.01 11.37 -14.06
CA LEU A 187 -0.39 12.48 -14.79
C LEU A 187 -0.12 12.14 -16.27
N SER A 188 0.25 10.90 -16.60
CA SER A 188 0.41 10.48 -17.99
C SER A 188 -0.90 10.54 -18.77
N HIS A 189 -2.02 10.07 -18.18
CA HIS A 189 -3.34 10.18 -18.79
C HIS A 189 -3.84 11.63 -18.85
N ALA A 190 -3.57 12.44 -17.83
CA ALA A 190 -3.93 13.85 -17.84
C ALA A 190 -3.15 14.64 -18.91
N ALA A 191 -1.85 14.36 -19.09
CA ALA A 191 -1.03 14.93 -20.15
C ALA A 191 -1.51 14.52 -21.55
N GLN A 192 -1.78 13.22 -21.78
CA GLN A 192 -2.35 12.74 -23.06
C GLN A 192 -3.68 13.42 -23.41
N LYS A 193 -4.48 13.77 -22.40
CA LYS A 193 -5.76 14.47 -22.59
C LYS A 193 -5.60 15.98 -22.83
N ALA A 194 -4.64 16.63 -22.17
CA ALA A 194 -4.31 18.05 -22.39
C ALA A 194 -3.58 18.26 -23.73
N ASN A 195 -2.86 17.24 -24.22
CA ASN A 195 -2.10 17.23 -25.46
C ASN A 195 -1.03 18.33 -25.49
N ASP A 196 -1.26 19.42 -26.24
CA ASP A 196 -0.36 20.58 -26.34
C ASP A 196 -0.68 21.68 -25.31
N GLU A 197 -1.77 21.54 -24.54
CA GLU A 197 -2.17 22.47 -23.49
C GLU A 197 -1.62 22.09 -22.10
N LEU A 198 -1.65 23.04 -21.17
CA LEU A 198 -1.28 22.82 -19.77
C LEU A 198 -2.31 21.94 -19.06
N ILE A 199 -1.85 21.03 -18.20
CA ILE A 199 -2.73 20.11 -17.47
C ILE A 199 -3.64 20.87 -16.50
N SER A 200 -4.96 20.66 -16.61
CA SER A 200 -5.95 21.25 -15.72
C SER A 200 -6.42 20.29 -14.62
N VAL A 201 -7.07 20.83 -13.58
CA VAL A 201 -7.81 20.03 -12.57
C VAL A 201 -8.86 19.14 -13.21
N GLY A 202 -9.45 19.57 -14.33
CA GLY A 202 -10.44 18.79 -15.07
C GLY A 202 -9.85 17.52 -15.68
N ASP A 203 -8.61 17.59 -16.15
CA ASP A 203 -7.91 16.48 -16.79
C ASP A 203 -7.39 15.49 -15.77
N VAL A 204 -6.79 15.98 -14.67
CA VAL A 204 -6.42 15.17 -13.51
C VAL A 204 -7.61 14.40 -12.95
N ARG A 205 -8.78 15.04 -12.80
CA ARG A 205 -10.00 14.37 -12.32
C ARG A 205 -10.50 13.28 -13.28
N THR A 206 -10.52 13.54 -14.58
CA THR A 206 -10.90 12.50 -15.57
C THR A 206 -9.87 11.37 -15.59
N ALA A 207 -8.57 11.68 -15.54
CA ALA A 207 -7.50 10.70 -15.52
C ALA A 207 -7.55 9.81 -14.28
N ALA A 208 -7.79 10.39 -13.09
CA ALA A 208 -7.98 9.65 -11.85
C ALA A 208 -9.20 8.72 -11.90
N GLN A 209 -10.32 9.19 -12.46
CA GLN A 209 -11.53 8.40 -12.67
C GLN A 209 -11.26 7.21 -13.62
N GLN A 210 -10.61 7.46 -14.76
CA GLN A 210 -10.26 6.43 -15.75
C GLN A 210 -9.28 5.40 -15.17
N TRP A 211 -8.26 5.86 -14.43
CA TRP A 211 -7.30 4.99 -13.74
C TRP A 211 -8.00 4.09 -12.71
N TYR A 212 -8.91 4.66 -11.90
CA TYR A 212 -9.72 3.91 -10.95
C TYR A 212 -10.61 2.86 -11.65
N GLN A 213 -11.30 3.22 -12.73
CA GLN A 213 -12.19 2.30 -13.47
C GLN A 213 -11.41 1.14 -14.09
N ALA A 214 -10.27 1.44 -14.73
CA ALA A 214 -9.43 0.45 -15.40
C ALA A 214 -8.72 -0.51 -14.41
N SER A 215 -8.43 -0.08 -13.18
CA SER A 215 -7.71 -0.88 -12.19
C SER A 215 -8.63 -1.42 -11.07
N LYS A 216 -9.15 -0.53 -10.23
CA LYS A 216 -9.84 -0.86 -8.96
C LYS A 216 -11.31 -1.26 -9.17
N ASP A 217 -12.09 -0.54 -9.99
CA ASP A 217 -13.51 -0.91 -10.21
C ASP A 217 -13.65 -2.26 -10.91
N THR A 218 -12.74 -2.60 -11.82
CA THR A 218 -12.75 -3.91 -12.49
C THR A 218 -12.52 -5.06 -11.49
N ALA A 219 -11.58 -4.90 -10.54
CA ALA A 219 -11.36 -5.87 -9.48
C ALA A 219 -12.60 -6.02 -8.56
N VAL A 220 -13.16 -4.90 -8.07
CA VAL A 220 -14.35 -4.92 -7.20
C VAL A 220 -15.60 -5.44 -7.92
N SER A 221 -15.76 -5.14 -9.21
CA SER A 221 -16.90 -5.59 -10.02
C SER A 221 -16.96 -7.10 -10.23
N SER A 222 -15.82 -7.80 -10.10
CA SER A 222 -15.82 -9.27 -10.10
C SER A 222 -16.59 -9.86 -8.91
N HIS A 223 -16.74 -9.11 -7.82
CA HIS A 223 -17.42 -9.54 -6.60
C HIS A 223 -18.67 -8.69 -6.33
N VAL A 224 -19.83 -9.14 -6.84
CA VAL A 224 -21.12 -8.43 -6.77
C VAL A 224 -21.46 -7.91 -5.36
N LYS A 225 -21.32 -8.75 -4.32
CA LYS A 225 -21.60 -8.35 -2.92
C LYS A 225 -20.68 -7.23 -2.44
N ALA A 226 -19.39 -7.28 -2.76
CA ALA A 226 -18.43 -6.23 -2.42
C ALA A 226 -18.76 -4.92 -3.15
N LYS A 227 -19.15 -4.97 -4.43
CA LYS A 227 -19.62 -3.79 -5.17
C LYS A 227 -20.90 -3.19 -4.56
N SER A 228 -21.85 -4.02 -4.13
CA SER A 228 -23.04 -3.56 -3.39
C SER A 228 -22.66 -2.90 -2.06
N LEU A 229 -21.74 -3.47 -1.29
CA LEU A 229 -21.26 -2.90 -0.03
C LEU A 229 -20.54 -1.56 -0.27
N LEU A 230 -19.64 -1.48 -1.26
CA LEU A 230 -18.95 -0.23 -1.62
C LEU A 230 -19.94 0.87 -2.02
N THR A 231 -20.96 0.54 -2.81
CA THR A 231 -22.02 1.50 -3.20
C THR A 231 -22.78 2.00 -1.98
N TRP A 232 -23.13 1.11 -1.06
CA TRP A 232 -23.81 1.45 0.19
C TRP A 232 -22.93 2.32 1.12
N ILE A 233 -21.63 2.00 1.23
CA ILE A 233 -20.64 2.81 1.95
C ILE A 233 -20.56 4.22 1.34
N VAL A 234 -20.42 4.35 0.02
CA VAL A 234 -20.36 5.66 -0.66
C VAL A 234 -21.64 6.47 -0.40
N ASP A 235 -22.81 5.82 -0.36
CA ASP A 235 -24.07 6.49 -0.09
C ASP A 235 -24.17 6.96 1.37
N LYS A 236 -23.83 6.11 2.34
CA LYS A 236 -23.87 6.44 3.78
C LYS A 236 -22.81 7.44 4.23
N VAL A 237 -21.62 7.38 3.63
CA VAL A 237 -20.45 8.15 4.08
C VAL A 237 -20.32 9.45 3.26
N ILE A 238 -20.36 9.36 1.93
CA ILE A 238 -20.26 10.54 1.06
C ILE A 238 -21.62 11.25 0.94
N LYS A 239 -22.66 10.56 0.44
CA LYS A 239 -23.91 11.26 0.02
C LYS A 239 -24.75 11.76 1.20
N GLU A 240 -24.84 10.98 2.28
CA GLU A 240 -25.60 11.35 3.49
C GLU A 240 -24.80 12.25 4.45
N ARG A 241 -23.49 11.99 4.63
CA ARG A 241 -22.68 12.63 5.68
C ARG A 241 -21.57 13.55 5.19
N GLN A 242 -21.33 13.62 3.87
CA GLN A 242 -20.35 14.51 3.24
C GLN A 242 -18.94 14.38 3.83
N THR A 243 -18.55 13.19 4.26
CA THR A 243 -17.20 12.82 4.71
C THR A 243 -16.62 11.80 3.73
N LYS A 244 -15.29 11.67 3.62
CA LYS A 244 -14.64 10.59 2.87
C LYS A 244 -14.15 9.42 3.75
N ALA A 245 -14.40 9.49 5.06
CA ALA A 245 -14.03 8.43 6.01
C ALA A 245 -15.13 8.11 7.02
N PHE A 246 -15.11 6.86 7.50
CA PHE A 246 -16.06 6.27 8.43
C PHE A 246 -15.33 5.46 9.53
N LEU A 247 -16.09 5.06 10.55
CA LEU A 247 -15.60 4.28 11.69
C LEU A 247 -16.18 2.86 11.68
N LEU A 248 -15.32 1.85 11.85
CA LEU A 248 -15.69 0.46 12.15
C LEU A 248 -15.13 0.06 13.51
N GLU A 249 -15.87 -0.74 14.27
CA GLU A 249 -15.48 -1.16 15.62
C GLU A 249 -14.23 -2.07 15.58
N VAL A 250 -13.29 -1.88 16.50
CA VAL A 250 -12.07 -2.70 16.58
C VAL A 250 -12.46 -4.15 16.85
N GLY A 251 -11.98 -5.07 16.02
CA GLY A 251 -12.31 -6.49 16.10
C GLY A 251 -13.51 -6.91 15.25
N THR A 252 -14.21 -5.99 14.57
CA THR A 252 -15.08 -6.35 13.45
C THR A 252 -14.25 -7.05 12.38
N ARG A 253 -14.62 -8.28 12.03
CA ARG A 253 -14.10 -9.03 10.89
C ARG A 253 -15.23 -9.20 9.89
N ASP A 254 -14.97 -8.89 8.64
CA ASP A 254 -15.96 -8.93 7.57
C ASP A 254 -15.25 -9.13 6.23
N ASP A 255 -15.48 -10.30 5.61
CA ASP A 255 -14.78 -10.72 4.39
C ASP A 255 -14.96 -9.73 3.22
N LEU A 256 -16.05 -8.95 3.19
CA LEU A 256 -16.28 -7.93 2.16
C LEU A 256 -15.50 -6.64 2.45
N ILE A 257 -15.38 -6.22 3.70
CA ILE A 257 -14.50 -5.10 4.09
C ILE A 257 -13.03 -5.47 3.84
N ASP A 258 -12.61 -6.68 4.22
CA ASP A 258 -11.25 -7.17 4.01
C ASP A 258 -10.94 -7.25 2.50
N PHE A 259 -11.87 -7.75 1.68
CA PHE A 259 -11.75 -7.73 0.22
C PHE A 259 -11.69 -6.30 -0.38
N LEU A 260 -12.47 -5.34 0.14
CA LEU A 260 -12.44 -3.95 -0.33
C LEU A 260 -11.14 -3.22 0.08
N TYR A 261 -10.54 -3.61 1.21
CA TYR A 261 -9.21 -3.15 1.61
C TYR A 261 -8.11 -3.74 0.71
N ASP A 262 -8.13 -5.06 0.46
CA ASP A 262 -7.18 -5.73 -0.45
C ASP A 262 -7.31 -5.22 -1.91
N ALA A 263 -8.52 -4.88 -2.35
CA ALA A 263 -8.77 -4.23 -3.64
C ALA A 263 -8.28 -2.76 -3.71
N ARG A 264 -7.74 -2.22 -2.61
CA ARG A 264 -7.24 -0.83 -2.48
C ARG A 264 -8.31 0.23 -2.77
N VAL A 265 -9.57 -0.05 -2.44
CA VAL A 265 -10.69 0.93 -2.51
C VAL A 265 -11.11 1.46 -1.13
N LEU A 266 -10.66 0.81 -0.06
CA LEU A 266 -10.72 1.28 1.32
C LEU A 266 -9.30 1.29 1.91
N HIS A 267 -8.97 2.32 2.70
CA HIS A 267 -7.66 2.51 3.32
C HIS A 267 -7.81 2.75 4.82
N VAL A 268 -6.94 2.24 5.68
CA VAL A 268 -7.00 2.49 7.13
C VAL A 268 -6.21 3.76 7.45
N LEU A 269 -6.92 4.87 7.69
CA LEU A 269 -6.30 6.18 7.98
C LEU A 269 -5.80 6.29 9.43
N ARG A 270 -6.45 5.59 10.37
CA ARG A 270 -6.03 5.61 11.79
C ARG A 270 -6.60 4.43 12.56
N LYS A 271 -5.75 3.78 13.37
CA LYS A 271 -6.17 2.69 14.27
C LYS A 271 -6.59 3.22 15.66
N SER A 272 -7.55 2.53 16.29
CA SER A 272 -7.91 2.65 17.72
C SER A 272 -8.37 4.04 18.24
N MET A 273 -9.17 4.76 17.45
CA MET A 273 -9.84 5.99 17.90
C MET A 273 -11.05 5.69 18.79
N SER A 274 -11.45 6.65 19.63
CA SER A 274 -12.76 6.61 20.33
C SER A 274 -13.78 7.40 19.52
N ALA A 275 -14.98 6.83 19.32
CA ALA A 275 -16.13 7.57 18.80
C ALA A 275 -16.58 8.64 19.82
N GLN A 276 -17.31 9.65 19.35
CA GLN A 276 -17.84 10.68 20.25
C GLN A 276 -19.00 10.15 21.11
N ASP A 277 -19.84 9.31 20.51
CA ASP A 277 -21.14 8.92 21.09
C ASP A 277 -21.11 7.52 21.74
N GLU A 278 -20.02 6.75 21.59
CA GLU A 278 -19.81 5.43 22.19
C GLU A 278 -18.52 5.37 23.04
N PRO A 279 -18.51 5.99 24.23
CA PRO A 279 -17.37 5.94 25.15
C PRO A 279 -17.09 4.50 25.63
N GLY A 280 -15.80 4.13 25.67
CA GLY A 280 -15.34 2.79 26.05
C GLY A 280 -15.04 1.88 24.86
N LYS A 281 -15.68 2.10 23.71
CA LYS A 281 -15.37 1.39 22.46
C LYS A 281 -14.22 2.05 21.69
N ARG A 282 -13.58 1.24 20.85
CA ARG A 282 -12.50 1.66 19.94
C ARG A 282 -12.91 1.36 18.51
N PHE A 283 -12.48 2.22 17.60
CA PHE A 283 -12.82 2.17 16.18
C PHE A 283 -11.58 2.38 15.31
N HIS A 284 -11.53 1.71 14.17
CA HIS A 284 -10.62 2.02 13.06
C HIS A 284 -11.28 3.05 12.14
N VAL A 285 -10.52 4.04 11.69
CA VAL A 285 -10.94 4.98 10.65
C VAL A 285 -10.59 4.39 9.29
N TYR A 286 -11.61 4.16 8.48
CA TYR A 286 -11.48 3.76 7.08
C TYR A 286 -11.77 4.97 6.17
N GLY A 287 -10.82 5.29 5.30
CA GLY A 287 -11.00 6.23 4.19
C GLY A 287 -11.46 5.48 2.95
N ILE A 288 -12.29 6.13 2.13
CA ILE A 288 -12.72 5.66 0.82
C ILE A 288 -11.76 6.24 -0.22
N ASP A 289 -11.32 5.43 -1.17
CA ASP A 289 -10.42 5.85 -2.26
C ASP A 289 -11.02 6.99 -3.11
N TYR A 290 -10.19 7.97 -3.49
CA TYR A 290 -10.58 9.13 -4.29
C TYR A 290 -11.40 8.77 -5.54
N GLY A 291 -11.03 7.69 -6.25
CA GLY A 291 -11.70 7.28 -7.47
C GLY A 291 -13.17 6.87 -7.28
N CYS A 292 -13.56 6.42 -6.08
CA CYS A 292 -14.93 6.06 -5.74
C CYS A 292 -15.90 7.26 -5.70
N TYR A 293 -15.39 8.49 -5.50
CA TYR A 293 -16.22 9.68 -5.28
C TYR A 293 -15.86 10.90 -6.14
N VAL A 294 -14.86 10.80 -7.03
CA VAL A 294 -14.42 11.90 -7.93
C VAL A 294 -15.58 12.56 -8.70
N ASP A 295 -16.57 11.80 -9.16
CA ASP A 295 -17.77 12.32 -9.81
C ASP A 295 -18.66 13.15 -8.88
N LEU A 296 -18.74 12.77 -7.61
CA LEU A 296 -19.54 13.46 -6.59
C LEU A 296 -18.95 14.81 -6.23
N ILE A 297 -17.65 15.05 -6.45
CA ILE A 297 -16.96 16.34 -6.21
C ILE A 297 -17.59 17.48 -7.03
N LYS A 298 -18.15 17.19 -8.22
CA LYS A 298 -18.85 18.19 -9.06
C LYS A 298 -20.28 18.48 -8.60
N THR A 299 -20.76 17.85 -7.52
CA THR A 299 -22.16 17.91 -7.07
C THR A 299 -22.28 18.53 -5.68
N ASN A 300 -23.51 18.91 -5.29
CA ASN A 300 -23.83 19.34 -3.92
C ASN A 300 -23.58 18.25 -2.84
N ARG A 301 -23.24 17.01 -3.24
CA ARG A 301 -22.91 15.87 -2.38
C ARG A 301 -21.39 15.63 -2.25
N ALA A 302 -20.56 16.54 -2.75
CA ALA A 302 -19.11 16.48 -2.56
C ALA A 302 -18.74 16.34 -1.06
N PRO A 303 -17.70 15.55 -0.70
CA PRO A 303 -17.15 15.54 0.65
C PRO A 303 -16.73 16.95 1.06
N ARG A 304 -17.14 17.39 2.26
CA ARG A 304 -16.89 18.74 2.76
C ARG A 304 -15.64 18.81 3.63
N GLY A 305 -14.49 18.79 2.98
CA GLY A 305 -13.23 19.32 3.52
C GLY A 305 -12.06 18.35 3.66
N PHE A 306 -11.01 18.83 4.33
CA PHE A 306 -9.76 18.10 4.63
C PHE A 306 -9.83 17.24 5.90
N LEU A 307 -9.31 16.01 5.88
CA LEU A 307 -9.35 15.10 7.02
C LEU A 307 -8.28 15.46 8.07
N ASP A 308 -8.70 16.01 9.22
CA ASP A 308 -7.90 16.34 10.42
C ASP A 308 -6.38 16.56 10.15
N LEU A 309 -5.49 15.55 10.30
CA LEU A 309 -5.66 14.20 10.91
C LEU A 309 -5.19 14.15 12.39
N GLY A 310 -4.96 15.33 12.99
CA GLY A 310 -4.77 15.53 14.43
C GLY A 310 -3.31 15.47 14.90
N ILE A 311 -2.36 15.69 13.99
CA ILE A 311 -0.94 15.86 14.31
C ILE A 311 -0.74 17.31 14.76
N ASN A 312 -0.21 17.51 15.98
CA ASN A 312 -0.05 18.84 16.58
C ASN A 312 0.99 19.71 15.83
N THR A 313 0.54 20.46 14.82
CA THR A 313 1.36 21.46 14.12
C THR A 313 0.54 22.75 13.93
N PRO A 314 0.89 23.86 14.59
CA PRO A 314 0.14 25.11 14.47
C PRO A 314 0.67 25.99 13.32
N SER A 315 -0.05 26.03 12.19
CA SER A 315 0.17 27.02 11.12
C SER A 315 -1.14 27.38 10.38
N ILE A 316 -1.11 28.52 9.68
CA ILE A 316 -2.25 29.43 9.50
C ILE A 316 -2.63 29.61 8.02
N SER A 317 -3.93 29.44 7.70
CA SER A 317 -4.63 29.80 6.43
C SER A 317 -4.12 29.09 5.14
N ILE A 318 -4.92 28.78 4.12
CA ILE A 318 -5.96 29.58 3.46
C ILE A 318 -7.13 28.69 2.95
N ILE A 319 -8.37 29.12 3.22
CA ILE A 319 -9.62 28.91 2.46
C ILE A 319 -9.78 27.57 1.68
N VAL A 320 -9.78 26.45 2.40
CA VAL A 320 -10.66 25.30 2.11
C VAL A 320 -11.30 24.91 3.46
N PRO A 321 -12.61 24.61 3.55
CA PRO A 321 -13.20 24.15 4.80
C PRO A 321 -12.48 22.89 5.28
N ARG A 322 -11.89 22.91 6.49
CA ARG A 322 -11.30 21.70 7.08
C ARG A 322 -12.46 20.78 7.52
N THR A 323 -12.42 19.49 7.19
CA THR A 323 -13.37 18.51 7.75
C THR A 323 -13.02 18.34 9.21
N ASP A 324 -13.79 19.01 10.06
CA ASP A 324 -13.72 18.81 11.50
C ASP A 324 -13.90 17.32 11.81
N PHE A 325 -12.97 16.74 12.58
CA PHE A 325 -13.04 15.37 13.09
C PHE A 325 -14.40 15.03 13.71
N ARG A 326 -15.13 16.01 14.24
CA ARG A 326 -16.50 15.86 14.75
C ARG A 326 -17.45 15.20 13.73
N SER A 327 -17.27 15.43 12.43
CA SER A 327 -18.09 14.80 11.37
C SER A 327 -17.81 13.30 11.23
N ILE A 328 -16.54 12.90 11.28
CA ILE A 328 -16.10 11.50 11.17
C ILE A 328 -16.39 10.72 12.46
N ARG A 329 -16.24 11.36 13.63
CA ARG A 329 -16.52 10.75 14.95
C ARG A 329 -17.98 10.32 15.16
N ARG A 330 -18.88 10.75 14.27
CA ARG A 330 -20.31 10.43 14.22
C ARG A 330 -20.68 9.52 13.04
N CYS A 331 -19.71 9.18 12.19
CA CYS A 331 -19.87 8.33 11.01
C CYS A 331 -19.50 6.88 11.34
N VAL A 332 -20.07 6.35 12.42
CA VAL A 332 -20.00 4.91 12.75
C VAL A 332 -20.84 4.14 11.75
N LEU A 333 -20.23 3.14 11.11
CA LEU A 333 -20.85 2.31 10.09
C LEU A 333 -21.23 0.97 10.70
N ASN A 334 -22.53 0.67 10.77
CA ASN A 334 -23.01 -0.62 11.27
C ASN A 334 -23.29 -1.57 10.10
N LEU A 335 -22.40 -2.54 9.87
CA LEU A 335 -22.52 -3.51 8.77
C LEU A 335 -23.80 -4.35 8.84
N ARG A 336 -24.42 -4.49 10.03
CA ARG A 336 -25.71 -5.19 10.18
C ARG A 336 -26.83 -4.51 9.39
N ASP A 337 -26.78 -3.18 9.24
CA ASP A 337 -27.77 -2.42 8.50
C ASP A 337 -27.72 -2.74 6.99
N PHE A 338 -26.52 -3.05 6.47
CA PHE A 338 -26.33 -3.53 5.10
C PHE A 338 -26.85 -4.97 4.95
N TYR A 339 -26.41 -5.90 5.80
CA TYR A 339 -26.82 -7.30 5.68
C TYR A 339 -28.32 -7.50 5.85
N GLY A 340 -28.96 -6.78 6.79
CA GLY A 340 -30.42 -6.80 6.93
C GLY A 340 -31.19 -6.30 5.70
N GLN A 341 -30.64 -5.32 4.96
CA GLN A 341 -31.23 -4.87 3.69
C GLN A 341 -31.09 -5.92 2.59
N VAL A 342 -29.95 -6.62 2.53
CA VAL A 342 -29.72 -7.70 1.56
C VAL A 342 -30.66 -8.88 1.82
N GLU A 343 -30.84 -9.29 3.08
CA GLU A 343 -31.78 -10.38 3.44
C GLU A 343 -33.23 -10.07 3.04
N VAL A 344 -33.73 -8.87 3.38
CA VAL A 344 -35.10 -8.44 3.02
C VAL A 344 -35.30 -8.41 1.50
N THR A 345 -34.29 -7.98 0.74
CA THR A 345 -34.38 -7.91 -0.73
C THR A 345 -34.32 -9.31 -1.38
N SER A 346 -33.69 -10.28 -0.72
CA SER A 346 -33.66 -11.69 -1.19
C SER A 346 -34.94 -12.47 -0.89
N GLY A 347 -35.67 -12.10 0.18
CA GLY A 347 -36.92 -12.75 0.60
C GLY A 347 -38.16 -12.31 -0.18
N SER A 348 -38.13 -11.19 -0.91
CA SER A 348 -39.26 -10.66 -1.68
C SER A 348 -39.38 -11.22 -3.11
N GLY A 349 -38.52 -12.17 -3.50
CA GLY A 349 -38.46 -12.74 -4.85
C GLY A 349 -39.35 -13.96 -5.10
N THR A 350 -40.12 -14.42 -4.11
CA THR A 350 -41.02 -15.58 -4.23
C THR A 350 -42.41 -15.27 -3.69
N ASN A 351 -43.29 -14.80 -4.58
CA ASN A 351 -44.76 -14.94 -4.54
C ASN A 351 -45.32 -14.71 -5.94
#